data_AF-A0A540V3L4-F1
#
_entry.id   AF-A0A540V3L4-F1
#
_cell.length_a   1.000
_cell.length_b   1.000
_cell.length_c   1.000
_cell.angle_alpha   90.00
_cell.angle_beta   90.00
_cell.angle_gamma   90.00
#
_symmetry.space_group_name_H-M   'P 1'
#
loop_
_entity.id
_entity.type
_entity.pdbx_description
1 polymer ?
#
loop_
_entity_poly.entity_id
_entity_poly.type
_entity_poly.pdbx_seq_one_letter_code
_entity_poly.pdbx_strand_id
1 'polypeptide(L)'
;MGEKISVRQIAKEMQVSEGTAYRAIKEAENRSLVSSIERVGTIRIEKKKKENIERLTFAEIVNIVDGQVLGGKAGLHKTLNKFVIGAMQLEDMMRYTDPGSLLIVGNRFKAHTNALKAGAAVLITGGFDTTEENKKLADELELPIISSSYDTFTVATMINRAIYDQLIKKDILLIEDIYVPLE
;
A
#
# COMPACT_ATOMS: atom_id res chain seq x y z
N MET A 1 9.12 -44.07 11.53
CA MET A 1 7.66 -44.20 11.76
C MET A 1 7.38 -43.70 13.16
N GLY A 2 6.46 -42.75 13.33
CA GLY A 2 6.05 -42.22 14.63
C GLY A 2 4.54 -41.99 14.64
N GLU A 3 3.90 -42.25 15.77
CA GLU A 3 2.45 -42.12 15.94
C GLU A 3 2.09 -40.69 16.37
N LYS A 4 0.96 -40.17 15.90
CA LYS A 4 0.48 -38.85 16.35
C LYS A 4 -0.14 -38.99 17.72
N ILE A 5 0.35 -38.23 18.68
CA ILE A 5 -0.13 -38.29 20.06
C ILE A 5 -0.81 -36.96 20.43
N SER A 6 -1.96 -37.04 21.10
CA SER A 6 -2.73 -35.89 21.57
C SER A 6 -2.48 -35.64 23.06
N VAL A 7 -2.10 -34.40 23.42
CA VAL A 7 -1.89 -33.98 24.82
C VAL A 7 -3.10 -34.30 25.69
N ARG A 8 -4.31 -34.05 25.18
CA ARG A 8 -5.58 -34.31 25.91
C ARG A 8 -5.85 -35.79 26.12
N GLN A 9 -5.54 -36.59 25.10
CA GLN A 9 -5.76 -38.02 25.17
C GLN A 9 -4.82 -38.66 26.19
N ILE A 10 -3.53 -38.28 26.18
CA ILE A 10 -2.56 -38.69 27.20
C ILE A 10 -3.03 -38.27 28.59
N ALA A 11 -3.46 -37.02 28.76
CA ALA A 11 -3.94 -36.53 30.06
C ALA A 11 -5.08 -37.39 30.61
N LYS A 12 -6.03 -37.77 29.75
CA LYS A 12 -7.16 -38.64 30.10
C LYS A 12 -6.74 -40.06 30.44
N GLU A 13 -5.89 -40.68 29.62
CA GLU A 13 -5.40 -42.05 29.84
C GLU A 13 -4.55 -42.16 31.11
N MET A 14 -3.72 -41.16 31.38
CA MET A 14 -2.86 -41.10 32.57
C MET A 14 -3.56 -40.52 33.81
N GLN A 15 -4.83 -40.12 33.71
CA GLN A 15 -5.61 -39.49 34.78
C GLN A 15 -4.93 -38.27 35.42
N VAL A 16 -4.30 -37.43 34.61
CA VAL A 16 -3.64 -36.19 35.04
C VAL A 16 -4.27 -34.95 34.38
N SER A 17 -3.98 -33.76 34.91
CA SER A 17 -4.43 -32.51 34.29
C SER A 17 -3.79 -32.29 32.90
N GLU A 18 -4.50 -31.62 31.99
CA GLU A 18 -3.95 -31.25 30.67
C GLU A 18 -2.66 -30.43 30.80
N GLY A 19 -2.56 -29.55 31.81
CA GLY A 19 -1.36 -28.75 32.08
C GLY A 19 -0.18 -29.57 32.60
N THR A 20 -0.43 -30.68 33.30
CA THR A 20 0.62 -31.64 33.71
C THR A 20 1.12 -32.41 32.49
N ALA A 21 0.21 -32.93 31.66
CA ALA A 21 0.56 -33.63 30.44
C ALA A 21 1.31 -32.73 29.44
N TYR A 22 0.89 -31.47 29.29
CA TYR A 22 1.54 -30.51 28.41
C TYR A 22 2.99 -30.23 28.83
N ARG A 23 3.24 -30.01 30.13
CA ARG A 23 4.60 -29.80 30.66
C ARG A 23 5.50 -31.01 30.41
N ALA A 24 4.99 -32.22 30.64
CA ALA A 24 5.72 -33.45 30.36
C ALA A 24 6.06 -33.61 28.87
N ILE A 25 5.14 -33.26 27.96
CA ILE A 25 5.38 -33.30 26.52
C ILE A 25 6.41 -32.24 26.10
N LYS A 26 6.38 -31.05 26.69
CA LYS A 26 7.41 -30.01 26.45
C LYS A 26 8.79 -30.44 26.93
N GLU A 27 8.87 -31.13 28.07
CA GLU A 27 10.13 -31.72 28.54
C GLU A 27 10.61 -32.86 27.63
N ALA A 28 9.71 -33.71 27.14
CA ALA A 28 10.03 -34.74 26.15
C ALA A 28 10.49 -34.16 24.81
N GLU A 29 9.92 -33.03 24.39
CA GLU A 29 10.35 -32.28 23.19
C GLU A 29 11.76 -31.72 23.37
N ASN A 30 12.08 -31.13 24.52
CA ASN A 30 13.44 -30.66 24.84
C ASN A 30 14.47 -31.80 24.84
N ARG A 31 14.03 -33.03 25.09
CA ARG A 31 14.86 -34.25 25.03
C ARG A 31 14.86 -34.92 23.65
N SER A 32 14.28 -34.27 22.64
CA SER A 32 14.16 -34.77 21.26
C SER A 32 13.44 -36.12 21.14
N LEU A 33 12.58 -36.46 22.10
CA LEU A 33 11.77 -37.69 22.08
C LEU A 33 10.50 -37.52 21.24
N VAL A 34 10.01 -36.29 21.12
CA VAL A 34 8.82 -35.91 20.35
C VAL A 34 9.05 -34.55 19.69
N SER A 35 8.31 -34.25 18.63
CA SER A 35 8.24 -32.90 18.05
C SER A 35 6.80 -32.39 18.13
N SER A 36 6.62 -31.15 18.59
CA SER A 36 5.31 -30.51 18.60
C SER A 36 5.01 -29.87 17.25
N ILE A 37 3.74 -29.96 16.83
CA ILE A 37 3.21 -29.21 15.69
C ILE A 37 2.34 -28.11 16.29
N GLU A 38 2.72 -26.85 16.10
CA GLU A 38 1.88 -25.72 16.49
C GLU A 38 0.58 -25.76 15.69
N ARG A 39 -0.54 -26.00 16.37
CA ARG A 39 -1.86 -25.72 15.79
C ARG A 39 -2.13 -24.23 16.00
N VAL A 40 -2.10 -23.46 14.92
CA VAL A 40 -2.63 -22.10 14.91
C VAL A 40 -4.05 -22.13 15.48
N GLY A 41 -4.26 -21.42 16.59
CA GLY A 41 -5.56 -21.31 17.25
C GLY A 41 -6.56 -20.50 16.42
N THR A 42 -7.71 -20.18 17.01
CA THR A 42 -8.65 -19.24 16.40
C THR A 42 -8.08 -17.83 16.50
N ILE A 43 -7.64 -17.29 15.37
CA ILE A 43 -7.19 -15.90 15.27
C ILE A 43 -8.43 -15.00 15.16
N ARG A 44 -8.51 -13.96 16.00
CA ARG A 44 -9.52 -12.92 15.82
C ARG A 44 -9.22 -12.22 14.49
N ILE A 45 -10.08 -12.43 13.50
CA ILE A 45 -10.07 -11.59 12.31
C ILE A 45 -10.73 -10.29 12.75
N GLU A 46 -9.93 -9.30 13.15
CA GLU A 46 -10.41 -7.93 13.04
C GLU A 46 -10.80 -7.77 11.58
N LYS A 47 -12.10 -7.52 11.33
CA LYS A 47 -12.50 -7.00 10.02
C LYS A 47 -11.65 -5.75 9.89
N LYS A 48 -10.61 -5.80 9.04
CA LYS A 48 -9.92 -4.60 8.60
C LYS A 48 -11.04 -3.64 8.29
N LYS A 49 -11.24 -2.62 9.12
CA LYS A 49 -11.97 -1.44 8.65
C LYS A 49 -11.28 -1.18 7.33
N LYS A 50 -12.04 -1.10 6.24
CA LYS A 50 -11.50 -0.45 5.05
C LYS A 50 -11.08 0.89 5.60
N GLU A 51 -9.79 1.03 5.92
CA GLU A 51 -9.23 2.31 6.25
C GLU A 51 -9.68 3.14 5.08
N ASN A 52 -10.48 4.17 5.36
CA ASN A 52 -10.54 5.28 4.44
C ASN A 52 -9.12 5.81 4.46
N ILE A 53 -8.24 5.18 3.67
CA ILE A 53 -6.93 5.69 3.34
C ILE A 53 -7.27 7.06 2.80
N GLU A 54 -6.99 8.10 3.58
CA GLU A 54 -7.08 9.44 3.06
C GLU A 54 -6.13 9.45 1.87
N ARG A 55 -6.73 9.58 0.70
CA ARG A 55 -6.05 9.42 -0.56
C ARG A 55 -5.35 10.75 -0.84
N LEU A 56 -4.06 10.70 -1.13
CA LEU A 56 -3.28 11.87 -1.53
C LEU A 56 -3.97 12.60 -2.69
N THR A 57 -3.97 13.92 -2.66
CA THR A 57 -4.35 14.77 -3.79
C THR A 57 -3.19 14.93 -4.75
N PHE A 58 -3.47 15.29 -6.00
CA PHE A 58 -2.38 15.59 -6.95
C PHE A 58 -1.53 16.79 -6.49
N ALA A 59 -2.10 17.75 -5.76
CA ALA A 59 -1.35 18.83 -5.13
C ALA A 59 -0.29 18.32 -4.13
N GLU A 60 -0.65 17.34 -3.29
CA GLU A 60 0.31 16.72 -2.37
C GLU A 60 1.39 15.95 -3.14
N ILE A 61 1.02 15.26 -4.22
CA ILE A 61 2.00 14.58 -5.07
C ILE A 61 3.03 15.56 -5.65
N VAL A 62 2.60 16.73 -6.13
CA VAL A 62 3.51 17.78 -6.61
C VAL A 62 4.55 18.12 -5.55
N ASN A 63 4.13 18.31 -4.29
CA ASN A 63 5.05 18.62 -3.19
C ASN A 63 5.96 17.43 -2.84
N ILE A 64 5.45 16.19 -2.87
CA ILE A 64 6.23 14.99 -2.52
C ILE A 64 7.37 14.76 -3.50
N VAL A 65 7.18 15.08 -4.78
CA VAL A 65 8.14 14.76 -5.85
C VAL A 65 8.94 15.98 -6.30
N ASP A 66 8.88 17.08 -5.54
CA ASP A 66 9.41 18.39 -5.91
C ASP A 66 9.07 18.77 -7.36
N GLY A 67 7.80 18.55 -7.70
CA GLY A 67 7.30 18.61 -9.06
C GLY A 67 6.93 20.02 -9.52
N GLN A 68 6.99 20.23 -10.83
CA GLN A 68 6.47 21.40 -11.51
C GLN A 68 5.21 21.03 -12.29
N VAL A 69 4.14 21.81 -12.13
CA VAL A 69 2.91 21.60 -12.90
C VAL A 69 3.02 22.26 -14.27
N LEU A 70 2.98 21.45 -15.32
CA LEU A 70 3.09 21.88 -16.72
C LEU A 70 1.74 22.25 -17.34
N GLY A 71 0.65 21.67 -16.84
CA GLY A 71 -0.73 21.92 -17.28
C GLY A 71 -1.73 21.23 -16.36
N GLY A 72 -3.02 21.53 -16.50
CA GLY A 72 -4.11 20.92 -15.73
C GLY A 72 -4.18 21.37 -14.27
N LYS A 73 -3.74 22.59 -13.96
CA LYS A 73 -3.69 23.13 -12.58
C LYS A 73 -5.03 23.06 -11.84
N ALA A 74 -6.14 23.25 -12.56
CA ALA A 74 -7.49 23.15 -12.00
C ALA A 74 -7.76 21.76 -11.39
N GLY A 75 -7.10 20.71 -11.87
CA GLY A 75 -7.25 19.34 -11.39
C GLY A 75 -6.46 18.98 -10.13
N LEU A 76 -5.63 19.87 -9.58
CA LEU A 76 -4.72 19.52 -8.48
C LEU A 76 -5.42 19.11 -7.17
N HIS A 77 -6.64 19.60 -6.94
CA HIS A 77 -7.45 19.25 -5.79
C HIS A 77 -8.03 17.84 -5.86
N LYS A 78 -8.00 17.20 -7.05
CA LYS A 78 -8.52 15.85 -7.24
C LYS A 78 -7.63 14.82 -6.54
N THR A 79 -8.29 13.76 -6.11
CA THR A 79 -7.71 12.69 -5.31
C THR A 79 -7.08 11.60 -6.18
N LEU A 80 -5.89 11.15 -5.81
CA LEU A 80 -5.17 10.02 -6.41
C LEU A 80 -5.74 8.69 -5.91
N ASN A 81 -6.19 7.84 -6.83
CA ASN A 81 -6.67 6.50 -6.49
C ASN A 81 -5.54 5.47 -6.44
N LYS A 82 -4.64 5.53 -7.42
CA LYS A 82 -3.47 4.66 -7.56
C LYS A 82 -2.48 5.28 -8.52
N PHE A 83 -1.22 4.89 -8.45
CA PHE A 83 -0.22 5.22 -9.47
C PHE A 83 0.22 3.99 -10.25
N VAL A 84 0.62 4.20 -11.51
CA VAL A 84 1.06 3.16 -12.45
C VAL A 84 2.38 3.59 -13.07
N ILE A 85 3.33 2.66 -13.20
CA ILE A 85 4.63 2.93 -13.83
C ILE A 85 4.59 2.47 -15.30
N GLY A 86 4.69 3.43 -16.22
CA GLY A 86 4.63 3.24 -17.67
C GLY A 86 5.95 2.76 -18.29
N ALA A 87 6.44 1.58 -17.87
CA ALA A 87 7.67 0.98 -18.42
C ALA A 87 7.42 0.15 -19.70
N MET A 88 6.20 -0.36 -19.88
CA MET A 88 5.80 -1.29 -20.96
C MET A 88 5.61 -0.57 -22.31
N GLN A 89 5.17 -1.30 -23.34
CA GLN A 89 4.62 -0.68 -24.55
C GLN A 89 3.34 0.09 -24.22
N LEU A 90 3.00 1.06 -25.08
CA LEU A 90 1.88 1.97 -24.85
C LEU A 90 0.57 1.21 -24.70
N GLU A 91 0.34 0.23 -25.55
CA GLU A 91 -0.88 -0.57 -25.62
C GLU A 91 -1.11 -1.37 -24.32
N ASP A 92 -0.02 -1.85 -23.72
CA ASP A 92 -0.07 -2.64 -22.48
C ASP A 92 -0.22 -1.76 -21.24
N MET A 93 0.50 -0.64 -21.15
CA MET A 93 0.39 0.24 -19.98
C MET A 93 -1.00 0.87 -19.84
N MET A 94 -1.68 1.12 -20.96
CA MET A 94 -3.03 1.69 -20.95
C MET A 94 -4.06 0.75 -20.30
N ARG A 95 -3.82 -0.56 -20.26
CA ARG A 95 -4.70 -1.53 -19.57
C ARG A 95 -4.79 -1.32 -18.07
N TYR A 96 -3.80 -0.63 -17.49
CA TYR A 96 -3.72 -0.33 -16.07
C TYR A 96 -4.07 1.12 -15.74
N THR A 97 -4.26 1.95 -16.77
CA THR A 97 -4.49 3.39 -16.66
C THR A 97 -5.99 3.68 -16.72
N ASP A 98 -6.55 4.19 -15.63
CA ASP A 98 -7.98 4.47 -15.48
C ASP A 98 -8.25 5.82 -14.79
N PRO A 99 -9.50 6.32 -14.81
CA PRO A 99 -9.83 7.62 -14.24
C PRO A 99 -9.39 7.79 -12.77
N GLY A 100 -8.72 8.91 -12.49
CA GLY A 100 -8.19 9.22 -11.16
C GLY A 100 -6.89 8.49 -10.79
N SER A 101 -6.27 7.79 -11.75
CA SER A 101 -4.90 7.27 -11.58
C SER A 101 -3.83 8.29 -11.98
N LEU A 102 -2.59 8.06 -11.54
CA LEU A 102 -1.40 8.79 -11.95
C LEU A 102 -0.48 7.88 -12.76
N LEU A 103 -0.27 8.20 -14.04
CA LEU A 103 0.71 7.50 -14.86
C LEU A 103 2.09 8.14 -14.70
N ILE A 104 3.06 7.39 -14.16
CA ILE A 104 4.46 7.77 -14.07
C ILE A 104 5.18 7.28 -15.32
N VAL A 105 5.71 8.19 -16.13
CA VAL A 105 6.34 7.86 -17.42
C VAL A 105 7.46 8.83 -17.76
N GLY A 106 8.41 8.43 -18.61
CA GLY A 106 9.43 9.34 -19.16
C GLY A 106 8.87 10.24 -20.27
N ASN A 107 9.73 10.73 -21.16
CA ASN A 107 9.39 11.60 -22.29
C ASN A 107 8.67 10.87 -23.45
N ARG A 108 7.50 10.28 -23.19
CA ARG A 108 6.68 9.58 -24.20
C ARG A 108 5.40 10.36 -24.48
N PHE A 109 5.47 11.37 -25.34
CA PHE A 109 4.35 12.31 -25.58
C PHE A 109 3.02 11.65 -25.92
N LYS A 110 3.01 10.58 -26.72
CA LYS A 110 1.79 9.82 -27.02
C LYS A 110 1.21 9.14 -25.77
N ALA A 111 2.04 8.67 -24.85
CA ALA A 111 1.57 8.12 -23.58
C ALA A 111 0.91 9.20 -22.73
N HIS A 112 1.45 10.42 -22.71
CA HIS A 112 0.86 11.53 -21.97
C HIS A 112 -0.55 11.84 -22.50
N THR A 113 -0.70 11.98 -23.83
CA THR A 113 -2.01 12.24 -24.45
C THR A 113 -3.02 11.13 -24.15
N ASN A 114 -2.61 9.87 -24.25
CA ASN A 114 -3.51 8.74 -24.03
C ASN A 114 -3.91 8.58 -22.56
N ALA A 115 -3.00 8.85 -21.63
CA ALA A 115 -3.29 8.85 -20.19
C ALA A 115 -4.36 9.90 -19.85
N LEU A 116 -4.19 11.13 -20.34
CA LEU A 116 -5.17 12.21 -20.14
C LEU A 116 -6.54 11.83 -20.69
N LYS A 117 -6.59 11.29 -21.92
CA LYS A 117 -7.84 10.80 -22.52
C LYS A 117 -8.49 9.65 -21.75
N ALA A 118 -7.69 8.84 -21.05
CA ALA A 118 -8.16 7.78 -20.17
C ALA A 118 -8.57 8.29 -18.76
N GLY A 119 -8.51 9.59 -18.51
CA GLY A 119 -8.89 10.20 -17.23
C GLY A 119 -7.78 10.17 -16.17
N ALA A 120 -6.53 9.88 -16.57
CA ALA A 120 -5.39 9.79 -15.67
C ALA A 120 -4.52 11.05 -15.74
N ALA A 121 -4.03 11.48 -14.58
CA ALA A 121 -2.97 12.49 -14.49
C ALA A 121 -1.63 11.89 -14.95
N VAL A 122 -0.67 12.74 -15.29
CA VAL A 122 0.64 12.32 -15.80
C VAL A 122 1.74 12.89 -14.92
N LEU A 123 2.68 12.04 -14.51
CA LEU A 123 3.93 12.44 -13.86
C LEU A 123 5.12 12.06 -14.74
N ILE A 124 5.80 13.06 -15.26
CA ILE A 124 6.95 12.96 -16.14
C ILE A 124 8.23 12.93 -15.30
N THR A 125 9.01 11.87 -15.41
CA THR A 125 10.26 11.68 -14.65
C THR A 125 11.48 12.11 -15.47
N GLY A 126 12.54 12.56 -14.81
CA GLY A 126 13.81 12.94 -15.46
C GLY A 126 13.87 14.39 -15.95
N GLY A 127 12.96 15.25 -15.49
CA GLY A 127 12.96 16.68 -15.78
C GLY A 127 12.52 17.05 -17.20
N PHE A 128 11.84 16.14 -17.90
CA PHE A 128 11.35 16.40 -19.25
C PHE A 128 10.06 17.23 -19.23
N ASP A 129 9.85 17.97 -20.32
CA ASP A 129 8.59 18.67 -20.59
C ASP A 129 7.64 17.79 -21.45
N THR A 130 6.49 18.33 -21.80
CA THR A 130 5.56 17.80 -22.79
C THR A 130 5.20 18.84 -23.85
N THR A 131 4.41 18.45 -24.85
CA THR A 131 4.01 19.34 -25.94
C THR A 131 2.91 20.30 -25.48
N GLU A 132 2.79 21.45 -26.15
CA GLU A 132 1.76 22.44 -25.84
C GLU A 132 0.34 21.88 -26.03
N GLU A 133 0.15 20.96 -26.98
CA GLU A 133 -1.13 20.27 -27.18
C GLU A 133 -1.51 19.43 -25.96
N ASN A 134 -0.54 18.75 -25.34
CA ASN A 134 -0.79 17.99 -24.13
C ASN A 134 -1.10 18.90 -22.94
N LYS A 135 -0.42 20.04 -22.81
CA LYS A 135 -0.70 21.02 -21.75
C LYS A 135 -2.11 21.58 -21.87
N LYS A 136 -2.54 21.95 -23.10
CA LYS A 136 -3.91 22.40 -23.37
C LYS A 136 -4.94 21.31 -23.08
N LEU A 137 -4.69 20.07 -23.53
CA LEU A 137 -5.58 18.94 -23.25
C LEU A 137 -5.71 18.68 -21.73
N ALA A 138 -4.61 18.82 -20.99
CA ALA A 138 -4.60 18.70 -19.54
C ALA A 138 -5.42 19.80 -18.85
N ASP A 139 -5.35 21.04 -19.35
CA ASP A 139 -6.18 22.14 -18.87
C ASP A 139 -7.68 21.88 -19.17
N GLU A 140 -8.01 21.46 -20.39
CA GLU A 140 -9.38 21.15 -20.81
C GLU A 140 -10.03 20.02 -19.99
N LEU A 141 -9.25 18.98 -19.68
CA LEU A 141 -9.71 17.82 -18.90
C LEU A 141 -9.55 18.02 -17.39
N GLU A 142 -8.94 19.14 -16.97
CA GLU A 142 -8.57 19.41 -15.59
C GLU A 142 -7.82 18.21 -14.96
N LEU A 143 -6.80 17.71 -15.66
CA LEU A 143 -5.95 16.60 -15.22
C LEU A 143 -4.51 17.05 -15.24
N PRO A 144 -3.82 17.08 -14.09
CA PRO A 144 -2.50 17.67 -14.02
C PRO A 144 -1.46 16.85 -14.78
N ILE A 145 -0.58 17.56 -15.49
CA ILE A 145 0.72 17.04 -15.93
C ILE A 145 1.78 17.64 -15.01
N ILE A 146 2.52 16.78 -14.34
CA ILE A 146 3.56 17.13 -13.38
C ILE A 146 4.89 16.67 -13.97
N SER A 147 5.94 17.48 -13.87
CA SER A 147 7.31 17.08 -14.19
C SER A 147 8.15 17.08 -12.92
N SER A 148 8.97 16.06 -12.73
CA SER A 148 9.96 15.98 -11.64
C SER A 148 11.32 15.69 -12.23
N SER A 149 12.37 16.32 -11.68
CA SER A 149 13.76 16.04 -12.05
C SER A 149 14.22 14.65 -11.63
N TYR A 150 13.50 13.99 -10.72
CA TYR A 150 13.83 12.65 -10.24
C TYR A 150 13.49 11.56 -11.26
N ASP A 151 14.21 10.45 -11.19
CA ASP A 151 13.93 9.27 -11.99
C ASP A 151 12.68 8.51 -11.49
N THR A 152 12.19 7.58 -12.31
CA THR A 152 10.99 6.80 -12.03
C THR A 152 11.03 6.04 -10.71
N PHE A 153 12.16 5.45 -10.34
CA PHE A 153 12.27 4.66 -9.10
C PHE A 153 12.22 5.57 -7.88
N THR A 154 12.95 6.69 -7.93
CA THR A 154 12.96 7.69 -6.84
C THR A 154 11.57 8.26 -6.61
N VAL A 155 10.89 8.73 -7.66
CA VAL A 155 9.52 9.26 -7.58
C VAL A 155 8.55 8.22 -7.00
N ALA A 156 8.58 6.99 -7.52
CA ALA A 156 7.70 5.92 -7.03
C ALA A 156 7.95 5.63 -5.55
N THR A 157 9.21 5.63 -5.12
CA THR A 157 9.59 5.40 -3.72
C THR A 157 9.09 6.53 -2.81
N MET A 158 9.23 7.79 -3.23
CA MET A 158 8.76 8.95 -2.47
C MET A 158 7.23 8.92 -2.30
N ILE A 159 6.49 8.68 -3.37
CA ILE A 159 5.02 8.58 -3.34
C ILE A 159 4.60 7.41 -2.45
N ASN A 160 5.21 6.24 -2.63
CA ASN A 160 4.88 5.05 -1.84
C ASN A 160 5.14 5.31 -0.35
N ARG A 161 6.28 5.90 0.01
CA ARG A 161 6.59 6.30 1.38
C ARG A 161 5.58 7.29 1.94
N ALA A 162 5.20 8.31 1.18
CA ALA A 162 4.22 9.30 1.63
C ALA A 162 2.84 8.67 1.92
N ILE A 163 2.42 7.69 1.10
CA ILE A 163 1.20 6.92 1.36
C ILE A 163 1.33 6.15 2.69
N TYR A 164 2.46 5.48 2.94
CA TYR A 164 2.68 4.77 4.20
C TYR A 164 2.76 5.70 5.42
N ASP A 165 3.45 6.84 5.31
CA ASP A 165 3.62 7.79 6.42
C ASP A 165 2.27 8.41 6.83
N GLN A 166 1.33 8.60 5.90
CA GLN A 166 -0.05 9.01 6.21
C GLN A 166 -0.84 7.94 6.98
N LEU A 167 -0.58 6.65 6.73
CA LEU A 167 -1.19 5.56 7.49
C LEU A 167 -0.65 5.55 8.92
N ILE A 168 0.68 5.66 9.10
CA ILE A 168 1.34 5.58 10.41
C ILE A 168 0.94 6.74 11.33
N LYS A 169 0.84 7.98 10.81
CA LYS A 169 0.44 9.15 11.62
C LYS A 169 -0.93 8.98 12.29
N LYS A 170 -1.79 8.10 11.78
CA LYS A 170 -3.13 7.87 12.29
C LYS A 170 -3.24 6.72 13.31
N ASP A 171 -2.22 5.89 13.44
CA ASP A 171 -2.15 4.82 14.44
C ASP A 171 -1.60 5.29 15.80
N ILE A 172 -1.42 6.60 15.99
CA ILE A 172 -0.99 7.15 17.28
C ILE A 172 -2.19 7.15 18.23
N LEU A 173 -2.25 6.17 19.13
CA LEU A 173 -3.14 6.18 20.30
C LEU A 173 -2.84 7.43 21.15
N LEU A 174 -3.81 8.33 21.32
CA LEU A 174 -3.65 9.45 22.24
C LEU A 174 -3.96 9.00 23.67
N ILE A 175 -3.35 9.65 24.67
CA ILE A 175 -3.59 9.35 26.09
C ILE A 175 -5.09 9.51 26.44
N GLU A 176 -5.81 10.41 25.76
CA GLU A 176 -7.25 10.58 25.91
C GLU A 176 -8.07 9.35 25.47
N ASP A 177 -7.56 8.54 24.52
CA ASP A 177 -8.25 7.34 24.02
C ASP A 177 -8.16 6.14 24.97
N ILE A 178 -7.21 6.17 25.91
CA ILE A 178 -6.98 5.12 26.92
C ILE A 178 -7.30 5.59 28.35
N TYR A 179 -7.65 6.86 28.52
CA TYR A 179 -7.95 7.42 29.83
C TYR A 179 -9.36 7.04 30.27
N VAL A 180 -9.44 6.23 31.33
CA VAL A 180 -10.70 5.98 32.06
C VAL A 180 -10.66 6.83 33.33
N PRO A 181 -11.55 7.83 33.49
CA PRO A 181 -11.64 8.61 34.73
C PRO A 181 -11.99 7.70 35.90
N LEU A 182 -11.32 7.88 37.04
CA LEU A 182 -11.71 7.26 38.31
C LEU A 182 -12.82 8.11 38.93
N GLU A 183 -14.01 7.52 39.13
CA GLU A 183 -15.06 8.04 40.03
C GLU A 183 -14.73 7.71 41.50
#